data_AF-A0AAU8HU62-F1
#
_entry.id   AF-A0AAU8HU62-F1
#
_cell.length_a   1.000
_cell.length_b   1.000
_cell.length_c   1.000
_cell.angle_alpha   90.00
_cell.angle_beta   90.00
_cell.angle_gamma   90.00
#
_symmetry.space_group_name_H-M   'P 1'
#
loop_
_entity.id
_entity.type
_entity.pdbx_description
1 polymer ?
#
loop_
_entity_poly.entity_id
_entity_poly.type
_entity_poly.pdbx_seq_one_letter_code
_entity_poly.pdbx_strand_id
1 'polypeptide(L)'
;MSVTYPKGSFVEIQSEILPPGKRADHLPEDTKATPLTMKVKGFLQKPGKEGETVQVKTVIGRMHQGVLVNPNPRHTHDFGDIVEELFEVQQSFKDFLKEGGDSNE
;
A
#
# COMPACT_ATOMS: atom_id res chain seq x y z
N MET A 1 -11.54 12.43 -20.65
CA MET A 1 -12.66 13.04 -19.88
C MET A 1 -12.37 12.78 -18.40
N SER A 2 -12.31 13.81 -17.56
CA SER A 2 -12.10 13.65 -16.12
C SER A 2 -13.40 13.19 -15.45
N VAL A 3 -13.41 12.02 -14.81
CA VAL A 3 -14.56 11.52 -14.05
C VAL A 3 -14.66 12.30 -12.73
N THR A 4 -15.87 12.74 -12.40
CA THR A 4 -16.17 13.39 -11.11
C THR A 4 -16.83 12.39 -10.18
N TYR A 5 -16.31 12.25 -8.97
CA TYR A 5 -16.86 11.39 -7.92
C TYR A 5 -17.77 12.19 -7.00
N PRO A 6 -18.97 11.69 -6.66
CA PRO A 6 -19.91 12.42 -5.81
C PRO A 6 -19.44 12.49 -4.35
N LYS A 7 -20.07 13.39 -3.59
CA LYS A 7 -19.95 13.39 -2.13
C LYS A 7 -20.38 12.03 -1.58
N GLY A 8 -19.64 11.52 -0.59
CA GLY A 8 -19.91 10.22 0.02
C GLY A 8 -19.22 9.04 -0.67
N SER A 9 -18.54 9.24 -1.80
CA SER A 9 -17.67 8.20 -2.37
C SER A 9 -16.52 7.88 -1.41
N PHE A 10 -16.25 6.58 -1.23
CA PHE A 10 -15.11 6.10 -0.47
C PHE A 10 -13.86 6.12 -1.37
N VAL A 11 -12.89 6.96 -1.03
CA VAL A 11 -11.70 7.24 -1.84
C VAL A 11 -10.45 7.18 -0.98
N GLU A 12 -9.29 7.08 -1.62
CA GLU A 12 -7.98 7.29 -1.00
C GLU A 12 -7.41 8.64 -1.41
N ILE A 13 -6.97 9.40 -0.41
CA ILE A 13 -6.19 10.62 -0.61
C ILE A 13 -4.75 10.40 -0.18
N GLN A 14 -3.83 11.14 -0.80
CA GLN A 14 -2.44 11.23 -0.42
C GLN A 14 -2.08 12.66 -0.05
N SER A 15 -1.32 12.83 1.03
CA SER A 15 -0.69 14.11 1.36
C SER A 15 0.78 13.92 1.73
N GLU A 16 1.59 14.93 1.48
CA GLU A 16 2.96 14.98 1.98
C GLU A 16 2.95 15.48 3.42
N ILE A 17 3.59 14.74 4.31
CA ILE A 17 3.73 15.09 5.73
C ILE A 17 5.09 15.73 5.99
N LEU A 18 6.15 15.19 5.39
CA LEU A 18 7.50 15.77 5.45
C LEU A 18 8.14 15.71 4.06
N PRO A 19 8.68 16.83 3.55
CA PRO A 19 9.47 16.82 2.33
C PRO A 19 10.81 16.10 2.53
N PRO A 20 11.52 15.73 1.44
CA PRO A 20 12.90 15.28 1.50
C PRO A 20 13.77 16.26 2.30
N GLY A 21 14.71 15.73 3.09
CA GLY A 21 15.59 16.54 3.95
C GLY A 21 14.94 17.10 5.23
N LYS A 22 13.63 16.90 5.46
CA LYS A 22 12.97 17.12 6.77
C LYS A 22 12.71 15.81 7.53
N ARG A 23 13.25 14.70 7.03
CA ARG A 23 13.24 13.37 7.63
C ARG A 23 14.28 13.32 8.76
N ALA A 24 14.14 12.37 9.69
CA ALA A 24 15.04 12.29 10.85
C ALA A 24 16.51 12.05 10.45
N ASP A 25 17.44 12.65 11.18
CA ASP A 25 18.87 12.69 10.82
C ASP A 25 19.56 11.33 10.81
N HIS A 26 19.04 10.36 11.58
CA HIS A 26 19.60 9.01 11.71
C HIS A 26 19.15 8.05 10.59
N LEU A 27 18.34 8.50 9.64
CA LEU A 27 17.88 7.65 8.54
C LEU A 27 18.96 7.50 7.46
N PRO A 28 18.99 6.37 6.72
CA PRO A 28 19.82 6.23 5.54
C PRO A 28 19.54 7.34 4.51
N GLU A 29 20.55 7.72 3.73
CA GLU A 29 20.45 8.82 2.75
C GLU A 29 19.32 8.60 1.75
N ASP A 30 19.14 7.37 1.25
CA ASP A 30 18.05 7.00 0.34
C ASP A 30 16.66 7.29 0.95
N THR A 31 16.51 7.09 2.26
CA THR A 31 15.26 7.36 2.98
C THR A 31 15.06 8.85 3.28
N LYS A 32 16.13 9.63 3.41
CA LYS A 32 16.06 11.10 3.54
C LYS A 32 15.72 11.80 2.24
N ALA A 33 16.14 11.21 1.12
CA ALA A 33 15.87 11.72 -0.22
C ALA A 33 14.41 11.55 -0.68
N THR A 34 13.59 10.81 0.07
CA THR A 34 12.18 10.54 -0.26
C THR A 34 11.22 11.25 0.70
N PRO A 35 10.08 11.78 0.21
CA PRO A 35 9.08 12.42 1.06
C PRO A 35 8.38 11.39 1.94
N LEU A 36 8.04 11.79 3.17
CA LEU A 36 7.10 11.03 3.99
C LEU A 36 5.68 11.40 3.55
N THR A 37 4.98 10.45 2.94
CA THR A 37 3.58 10.63 2.52
C THR A 37 2.63 9.86 3.41
N MET A 38 1.44 10.43 3.63
CA MET A 38 0.32 9.76 4.28
C MET A 38 -0.72 9.43 3.22
N LYS A 39 -1.16 8.17 3.20
CA LYS A 39 -2.35 7.74 2.47
C LYS A 39 -3.46 7.46 3.46
N VAL A 40 -4.65 8.01 3.23
CA VAL A 40 -5.81 7.76 4.07
C VAL A 40 -7.04 7.53 3.23
N LYS A 41 -7.84 6.56 3.64
CA LYS A 41 -9.13 6.25 3.02
C LYS A 41 -10.26 6.91 3.79
N GLY A 42 -11.23 7.45 3.08
CA GLY A 42 -12.39 8.08 3.69
C GLY A 42 -13.45 8.49 2.68
N PHE A 43 -14.55 9.05 3.19
CA PHE A 43 -15.68 9.48 2.40
C PHE A 43 -15.54 10.94 1.99
N LEU A 44 -15.64 11.23 0.69
CA LEU A 44 -15.62 12.58 0.13
C LEU A 44 -16.67 13.48 0.80
N GLN A 45 -16.26 14.69 1.18
CA GLN A 45 -17.16 15.69 1.79
C GLN A 45 -17.84 16.59 0.76
N LYS A 46 -17.30 16.66 -0.46
CA LYS A 46 -17.82 17.34 -1.64
C LYS A 46 -17.45 16.52 -2.88
N PRO A 47 -18.14 16.71 -4.03
CA PRO A 47 -17.70 16.10 -5.28
C PRO A 47 -16.26 16.50 -5.62
N GLY A 48 -15.50 15.60 -6.22
CA GLY A 48 -14.10 15.84 -6.58
C GLY A 48 -13.60 14.92 -7.68
N LYS A 49 -12.47 15.28 -8.28
CA LYS A 49 -11.82 14.50 -9.34
C LYS A 49 -10.48 13.96 -8.88
N GLU A 50 -10.03 12.91 -9.53
CA GLU A 50 -8.67 12.38 -9.34
C GLU A 50 -7.62 13.45 -9.69
N GLY A 51 -6.58 13.56 -8.87
CA GLY A 51 -5.57 14.61 -8.95
C GLY A 51 -5.92 15.93 -8.25
N GLU A 52 -7.16 16.13 -7.79
CA GLU A 52 -7.56 17.35 -7.07
C GLU A 52 -7.33 17.22 -5.56
N THR A 53 -7.09 18.36 -4.90
CA THR A 53 -7.10 18.42 -3.43
C THR A 53 -8.53 18.36 -2.93
N VAL A 54 -8.86 17.32 -2.18
CA VAL A 54 -10.20 17.06 -1.64
C VAL A 54 -10.15 16.87 -0.13
N GLN A 55 -11.32 16.92 0.51
CA GLN A 55 -11.46 16.62 1.93
C GLN A 55 -12.27 15.34 2.12
N VAL A 56 -11.80 14.46 3.00
CA VAL A 56 -12.45 13.20 3.35
C VAL A 56 -12.72 13.11 4.85
N LYS A 57 -13.76 12.35 5.20
CA LYS A 57 -14.03 11.90 6.58
C LYS A 57 -13.76 10.40 6.65
N THR A 58 -12.83 10.00 7.51
CA THR A 58 -12.49 8.59 7.75
C THR A 58 -13.63 7.83 8.43
N VAL A 59 -13.58 6.50 8.42
CA VAL A 59 -14.57 5.64 9.10
C VAL A 59 -14.70 5.91 10.60
N ILE A 60 -13.62 6.36 11.26
CA ILE A 60 -13.60 6.74 12.68
C ILE A 60 -13.92 8.23 12.91
N GLY A 61 -14.36 8.95 11.87
CA GLY A 61 -14.87 10.32 11.99
C GLY A 61 -13.84 11.45 11.92
N ARG A 62 -12.54 11.15 11.69
CA ARG A 62 -11.51 12.18 11.50
C ARG A 62 -11.56 12.81 10.11
N MET A 63 -11.27 14.12 10.05
CA MET A 63 -11.21 14.89 8.81
C MET A 63 -9.78 14.99 8.31
N HIS A 64 -9.56 14.71 7.02
CA HIS A 64 -8.26 14.81 6.37
C HIS A 64 -8.39 15.50 5.01
N GLN A 65 -7.32 16.17 4.59
CA GLN A 65 -7.20 16.82 3.28
C GLN A 65 -5.97 16.29 2.55
N GLY A 66 -6.10 16.09 1.24
CA GLY A 66 -5.03 15.60 0.39
C GLY A 66 -5.49 15.46 -1.05
N VAL A 67 -4.58 15.04 -1.92
CA VAL A 67 -4.84 14.80 -3.34
C VAL A 67 -5.58 13.48 -3.50
N LEU A 68 -6.70 13.46 -4.24
CA LEU A 68 -7.42 12.22 -4.57
C LEU A 68 -6.56 11.39 -5.52
N VAL A 69 -6.08 10.24 -5.05
CA VAL A 69 -5.19 9.35 -5.83
C VAL A 69 -5.84 8.01 -6.19
N ASN A 70 -6.90 7.60 -5.50
CA ASN A 70 -7.64 6.41 -5.86
C ASN A 70 -9.14 6.58 -5.54
N PRO A 71 -9.98 6.72 -6.57
CA PRO A 71 -11.41 6.97 -6.37
C PRO A 71 -12.25 5.74 -6.02
N ASN A 72 -11.69 4.53 -6.10
CA ASN A 72 -12.34 3.31 -5.63
C ASN A 72 -11.26 2.35 -5.08
N PRO A 73 -10.76 2.61 -3.85
CA PRO A 73 -9.61 1.91 -3.33
C PRO A 73 -9.94 0.45 -3.03
N ARG A 74 -9.54 -0.44 -3.94
CA ARG A 74 -9.56 -1.89 -3.74
C ARG A 74 -8.25 -2.38 -3.11
N HIS A 75 -8.34 -3.42 -2.29
CA HIS A 75 -7.15 -4.15 -1.85
C HIS A 75 -6.69 -5.06 -2.99
N THR A 76 -5.52 -4.79 -3.55
CA THR A 76 -4.90 -5.57 -4.64
C THR A 76 -3.61 -6.24 -4.18
N HIS A 77 -3.49 -6.48 -2.88
CA HIS A 77 -2.35 -7.22 -2.37
C HIS A 77 -2.56 -8.69 -2.69
N ASP A 78 -1.81 -9.16 -3.67
CA ASP A 78 -1.51 -10.57 -3.89
C ASP A 78 -0.02 -10.81 -3.60
N PHE A 79 0.41 -12.06 -3.68
CA PHE A 79 1.81 -12.44 -3.51
C PHE A 79 2.55 -12.50 -4.85
N GLY A 80 2.05 -11.78 -5.87
CA GLY A 80 2.49 -11.89 -7.24
C GLY A 80 1.98 -13.15 -7.95
N ASP A 81 2.51 -13.38 -9.14
CA ASP A 81 2.25 -14.58 -9.91
C ASP A 81 2.89 -15.82 -9.27
N ILE A 82 2.43 -17.01 -9.67
CA ILE A 82 3.01 -18.28 -9.22
C ILE A 82 4.47 -18.35 -9.68
N VAL A 83 5.39 -18.65 -8.74
CA VAL A 83 6.80 -18.93 -9.02
C VAL A 83 6.97 -20.45 -9.15
N GLU A 84 7.04 -20.96 -10.37
CA GLU A 84 7.04 -22.40 -10.66
C GLU A 84 8.23 -23.14 -10.02
N GLU A 85 9.38 -22.46 -9.91
CA GLU A 85 10.62 -22.99 -9.33
C GLU A 85 10.46 -23.38 -7.85
N LEU A 86 9.51 -22.77 -7.12
CA LEU A 86 9.23 -23.12 -5.73
C LEU A 86 8.73 -24.56 -5.58
N PHE A 87 8.09 -25.13 -6.60
CA PHE A 87 7.64 -26.53 -6.56
C PHE A 87 8.83 -27.51 -6.61
N GLU A 88 9.84 -27.22 -7.42
CA GLU A 88 11.06 -28.04 -7.51
C GLU A 88 11.85 -28.00 -6.21
N VAL A 89 12.01 -26.81 -5.62
CA VAL A 89 12.65 -26.63 -4.32
C VAL A 89 11.87 -27.36 -3.23
N GLN A 90 10.53 -27.28 -3.25
CA GLN A 90 9.68 -27.98 -2.29
C GLN A 90 9.85 -29.50 -2.37
N GLN A 91 9.92 -30.08 -3.58
CA GLN A 91 10.13 -31.52 -3.74
C GLN A 91 11.53 -31.93 -3.28
N SER A 92 12.56 -31.19 -3.70
CA SER A 92 13.95 -31.44 -3.29
C SER A 92 14.09 -31.42 -1.76
N PHE A 93 13.41 -30.49 -1.09
CA PHE A 93 13.41 -30.40 0.36
C PHE A 93 12.68 -31.57 1.02
N LYS A 94 11.57 -32.05 0.44
CA LYS A 94 10.85 -33.23 0.96
C LYS A 94 11.68 -34.50 0.85
N ASP A 95 12.41 -34.68 -0.26
CA ASP A 95 13.25 -35.86 -0.46
C ASP A 95 14.45 -35.85 0.48
N PHE A 96 15.10 -34.68 0.64
CA PHE A 96 16.14 -34.49 1.67
C PHE A 96 15.65 -34.84 3.08
N LEU A 97 14.45 -34.42 3.46
CA LEU A 97 13.89 -34.73 4.78
C LEU A 97 13.56 -36.22 4.96
N LYS A 98 13.17 -36.93 3.90
CA LYS A 98 12.92 -38.38 3.95
C LYS A 98 14.23 -39.15 4.12
N GLU A 99 15.26 -38.80 3.36
CA GLU A 99 16.58 -39.43 3.44
C GLU A 99 17.23 -39.27 4.82
N GLY A 100 16.98 -38.14 5.50
CA GLY A 100 17.44 -37.92 6.88
C GLY A 100 16.66 -38.68 7.96
N GLY A 101 15.48 -39.21 7.65
CA GLY A 101 14.58 -39.89 8.60
C GLY A 101 14.81 -41.40 8.75
N ASP A 102 15.49 -42.03 7.80
CA ASP A 102 15.70 -43.50 7.75
C ASP A 102 16.96 -43.98 8.49
N SER A 103 17.60 -43.12 9.30
CA SER A 103 18.87 -43.43 9.98
C SER A 103 18.74 -43.87 11.45
N ASN A 104 17.55 -44.29 11.90
CA ASN A 104 17.33 -44.69 13.29
C ASN A 104 16.43 -45.93 13.47
N GLU A 105 16.76 -47.02 12.77
CA GLU A 105 16.32 -48.38 13.09
C GLU A 105 17.49 -49.37 13.12
#